data_AF-A0AA43CT18-F1
#
_entry.id   AF-A0AA43CT18-F1
#
_cell.length_a   1.000
_cell.length_b   1.000
_cell.length_c   1.000
_cell.angle_alpha   90.00
_cell.angle_beta   90.00
_cell.angle_gamma   90.00
#
_symmetry.space_group_name_H-M   'P 1'
#
loop_
_entity.id
_entity.type
_entity.pdbx_description
1 polymer ?
#
loop_
_entity_poly.entity_id
_entity_poly.type
_entity_poly.pdbx_seq_one_letter_code
_entity_poly.pdbx_strand_id
1 'polypeptide(L)'
;MELKGKTLLVCNCETSMPLDEGKLAKACKAAGAAGELALNSQLCRAQLGNFQAAVLGPNPVLVACTQEAPLFTEVAAEDKPEA
;
A
#
# COMPACT_ATOMS: atom_id res chain seq x y z
N MET A 1 4.13 4.55 -5.71
CA MET A 1 4.20 3.71 -6.92
C MET A 1 2.80 3.37 -7.40
N GLU A 2 2.62 3.20 -8.71
CA GLU A 2 1.40 2.68 -9.32
C GLU A 2 1.69 1.35 -10.02
N LEU A 3 0.80 0.36 -9.92
CA LEU A 3 0.88 -0.91 -10.62
C LEU A 3 -0.47 -1.22 -11.29
N LYS A 4 -0.50 -1.29 -12.62
CA LYS A 4 -1.70 -1.60 -13.41
C LYS A 4 -2.90 -0.70 -13.07
N GLY A 5 -2.69 0.62 -12.96
CA GLY A 5 -3.74 1.58 -12.63
C GLY A 5 -4.14 1.61 -11.16
N LYS A 6 -3.37 0.98 -10.27
CA LYS A 6 -3.64 0.94 -8.82
C LYS A 6 -2.51 1.57 -8.03
N THR A 7 -2.85 2.38 -7.03
CA THR A 7 -1.88 2.90 -6.07
C THR A 7 -1.37 1.76 -5.20
N LEU A 8 -0.08 1.44 -5.28
CA LEU A 8 0.52 0.33 -4.53
C LEU A 8 1.07 0.82 -3.19
N LEU A 9 0.58 0.22 -2.09
CA LEU A 9 1.09 0.41 -0.74
C LEU A 9 1.69 -0.91 -0.23
N VAL A 10 2.97 -0.92 0.12
CA VAL A 10 3.65 -2.10 0.68
C VAL A 10 4.03 -1.84 2.12
N CYS A 11 3.79 -2.82 2.99
CA CYS A 11 4.16 -2.80 4.40
C CYS A 11 5.10 -3.98 4.72
N ASN A 12 6.16 -3.74 5.48
CA ASN A 12 7.05 -4.80 5.99
C ASN A 12 6.63 -5.33 7.37
N CYS A 13 5.48 -4.88 7.90
CA CYS A 13 4.88 -5.35 9.14
C CYS A 13 5.84 -5.30 10.35
N GLU A 14 6.24 -4.10 10.75
CA GLU A 14 7.23 -3.86 11.81
C GLU A 14 8.56 -4.57 11.55
N THR A 15 9.02 -4.55 10.28
CA THR A 15 10.25 -5.21 9.82
C THR A 15 10.28 -6.73 10.06
N SER A 16 9.14 -7.35 10.41
CA SER A 16 9.03 -8.81 10.53
C SER A 16 9.22 -9.52 9.18
N MET A 17 9.03 -8.80 8.08
CA MET A 17 9.33 -9.25 6.73
C MET A 17 10.65 -8.64 6.23
N PRO A 18 11.65 -9.45 5.80
CA PRO A 18 12.94 -8.97 5.32
C PRO A 18 12.83 -8.46 3.87
N LEU A 19 12.02 -7.42 3.66
CA LEU A 19 11.82 -6.80 2.36
C LEU A 19 12.96 -5.84 2.04
N ASP A 20 13.65 -6.11 0.92
CA ASP A 20 14.63 -5.20 0.33
C ASP A 20 13.89 -4.27 -0.64
N GLU A 21 13.85 -2.98 -0.29
CA GLU A 21 13.12 -1.96 -1.05
C GLU A 21 13.61 -1.84 -2.49
N GLY A 22 14.93 -1.92 -2.73
CA GLY A 22 15.50 -1.80 -4.07
C GLY A 22 15.17 -3.00 -4.96
N LYS A 23 15.28 -4.22 -4.41
CA LYS A 23 14.90 -5.44 -5.13
C LYS A 23 13.41 -5.50 -5.40
N LEU A 24 12.59 -5.10 -4.42
CA LEU A 24 11.14 -5.08 -4.57
C LEU A 24 10.72 -4.03 -5.61
N ALA A 25 11.27 -2.82 -5.56
CA ALA A 25 11.02 -1.78 -6.55
C ALA A 25 11.38 -2.26 -7.96
N LYS A 26 12.53 -2.92 -8.13
CA LYS A 26 12.95 -3.51 -9.41
C LYS A 26 11.95 -4.57 -9.89
N ALA A 27 11.50 -5.45 -9.01
CA ALA A 27 10.51 -6.49 -9.35
C ALA A 27 9.15 -5.89 -9.74
N CYS A 28 8.66 -4.89 -9.00
CA CYS A 28 7.43 -4.18 -9.34
C CYS A 28 7.55 -3.46 -10.69
N LYS A 29 8.66 -2.78 -10.96
CA LYS A 29 8.92 -2.13 -12.26
C LYS A 29 8.93 -3.16 -13.40
N ALA A 30 9.54 -4.34 -13.19
CA ALA A 30 9.49 -5.44 -14.16
C ALA A 30 8.08 -6.00 -14.39
N ALA A 31 7.19 -5.88 -13.40
CA ALA A 31 5.77 -6.24 -13.50
C ALA A 31 4.88 -5.12 -14.09
N GLY A 32 5.48 -4.01 -14.55
CA GLY A 32 4.77 -2.88 -15.15
C GLY A 32 4.37 -1.79 -14.17
N ALA A 33 5.00 -1.70 -12.99
CA ALA A 33 4.80 -0.59 -12.08
C ALA A 33 5.57 0.67 -12.51
N ALA A 34 5.01 1.84 -12.20
CA ALA A 34 5.60 3.15 -12.46
C ALA A 34 5.80 3.96 -11.16
N GLY A 35 6.83 4.81 -11.16
CA GLY A 35 7.20 5.65 -10.03
C GLY A 35 8.05 4.94 -8.97
N GLU A 36 8.20 5.61 -7.83
CA GLU A 36 9.01 5.14 -6.71
C GLU A 36 8.17 4.34 -5.70
N LEU A 37 8.78 3.26 -5.19
CA LEU A 37 8.22 2.44 -4.12
C LEU A 37 8.53 3.15 -2.80
N ALA A 38 7.56 3.26 -1.91
CA ALA A 38 7.78 3.66 -0.53
C ALA A 38 7.39 2.49 0.36
N LEU A 39 8.36 1.94 1.08
CA LEU A 39 8.12 0.83 2.00
C LEU A 39 7.62 1.39 3.34
N ASN A 40 6.45 0.92 3.78
CA ASN A 40 5.88 1.27 5.08
C ASN A 40 6.30 0.22 6.12
N SER A 41 6.42 0.63 7.39
CA SER A 41 6.68 -0.31 8.49
C SER A 41 5.44 -0.57 9.35
N GLN A 42 4.56 0.42 9.46
CA GLN A 42 3.39 0.42 10.34
C GLN A 42 2.16 0.96 9.60
N LEU A 43 1.92 0.50 8.36
CA LEU A 43 0.84 0.99 7.50
C LEU A 43 -0.54 0.91 8.17
N CYS A 44 -0.79 -0.13 8.97
CA CYS A 44 -2.04 -0.33 9.70
C CYS A 44 -2.07 0.33 11.10
N ARG A 45 -1.00 1.02 11.51
CA ARG A 45 -0.87 1.65 12.84
C ARG A 45 -0.47 3.12 12.68
N ALA A 46 0.75 3.47 13.06
CA ALA A 46 1.22 4.85 13.04
C ALA A 46 1.23 5.51 11.64
N GLN A 47 1.16 4.72 10.57
CA GLN A 47 1.17 5.20 9.19
C GLN A 47 -0.18 5.02 8.48
N LEU A 48 -1.29 4.82 9.21
CA LEU A 48 -2.62 4.65 8.61
C LEU A 48 -3.03 5.83 7.71
N GLY A 49 -2.58 7.05 8.02
CA GLY A 49 -2.79 8.22 7.17
C GLY A 49 -2.28 8.06 5.73
N ASN A 50 -1.26 7.21 5.49
CA ASN A 50 -0.79 6.92 4.12
C ASN A 50 -1.84 6.13 3.32
N PHE A 51 -2.56 5.21 3.99
CA PHE A 51 -3.67 4.50 3.38
C PHE A 51 -4.86 5.42 3.12
N GLN A 52 -5.23 6.25 4.10
CA GLN A 52 -6.34 7.20 3.95
C GLN A 52 -6.09 8.19 2.80
N ALA A 53 -4.88 8.73 2.70
CA ALA A 53 -4.50 9.59 1.59
C ALA A 53 -4.59 8.86 0.24
N ALA A 54 -4.22 7.58 0.19
CA ALA A 54 -4.30 6.78 -1.03
C ALA A 54 -5.74 6.45 -1.44
N VAL A 55 -6.61 6.09 -0.48
CA VAL A 55 -7.99 5.69 -0.77
C VAL A 55 -8.84 6.86 -1.23
N LEU A 56 -8.63 8.05 -0.65
CA LEU A 56 -9.24 9.31 -1.09
C LEU A 56 -8.76 9.75 -2.48
N GLY A 57 -7.69 9.15 -3.00
CA GLY A 57 -7.17 9.39 -4.34
C GLY A 57 -8.09 8.89 -5.46
N PRO A 58 -7.77 9.21 -6.74
CA PRO A 58 -8.60 8.84 -7.88
C PRO A 58 -8.48 7.36 -8.28
N ASN A 59 -7.38 6.70 -7.91
CA ASN A 59 -7.06 5.33 -8.34
C ASN A 59 -7.44 4.30 -7.26
N PRO A 60 -7.88 3.09 -7.64
CA PRO A 60 -8.05 1.99 -6.68
C PRO A 60 -6.74 1.69 -5.95
N VAL A 61 -6.82 1.30 -4.68
CA VAL A 61 -5.65 1.01 -3.85
C VAL A 61 -5.35 -0.49 -3.84
N LEU A 62 -4.09 -0.85 -4.01
CA LEU A 62 -3.58 -2.21 -3.79
C LEU A 62 -2.69 -2.22 -2.56
N VAL A 63 -3.15 -2.89 -1.51
CA VAL A 63 -2.43 -2.98 -0.24
C VAL A 63 -1.74 -4.33 -0.11
N ALA A 64 -0.42 -4.30 0.08
CA ALA A 64 0.39 -5.45 0.46
C ALA A 64 0.72 -5.34 1.96
N CYS A 65 -0.28 -5.58 2.79
CA CYS A 65 -0.19 -5.72 4.24
C CYS A 65 -1.14 -6.85 4.65
N THR A 66 -0.60 -7.97 5.14
CA THR A 66 -1.38 -9.21 5.33
C THR A 66 -2.06 -9.32 6.69
N GLN A 67 -1.67 -8.48 7.67
CA GLN A 67 -2.15 -8.62 9.04
C GLN A 67 -3.52 -7.97 9.28
N GLU A 68 -3.80 -6.84 8.64
CA GLU A 68 -4.94 -5.97 9.01
C GLU A 68 -5.86 -5.67 7.82
N ALA A 69 -6.12 -6.66 6.95
CA ALA A 69 -7.06 -6.52 5.84
C ALA A 69 -8.48 -6.05 6.26
N PRO A 70 -9.05 -6.51 7.40
CA PRO A 70 -10.33 -5.99 7.89
C PRO A 70 -10.29 -4.49 8.18
N LEU A 71 -9.24 -4.00 8.86
CA LEU A 71 -9.07 -2.57 9.17
C LEU A 71 -9.08 -1.71 7.90
N PHE A 72 -8.36 -2.12 6.85
CA PHE A 72 -8.34 -1.36 5.61
C PHE A 72 -9.71 -1.33 4.92
N THR A 73 -10.49 -2.41 5.02
CA THR A 73 -11.85 -2.45 4.47
C THR A 73 -12.78 -1.51 5.25
N GLU A 74 -12.69 -1.51 6.58
CA GLU A 74 -13.46 -0.62 7.44
C GLU A 74 -13.14 0.85 7.17
N VAL A 75 -11.85 1.22 7.18
CA VAL A 75 -11.40 2.58 6.91
C VAL A 75 -11.78 3.03 5.49
N ALA A 76 -11.67 2.15 4.49
CA ALA A 76 -12.14 2.47 3.14
C ALA A 76 -13.64 2.74 3.10
N ALA A 77 -14.45 1.93 3.79
CA ALA A 77 -15.90 2.12 3.84
C ALA A 77 -16.28 3.45 4.52
N GLU A 78 -15.49 3.90 5.51
CA GLU A 78 -15.69 5.18 6.19
C GLU A 78 -15.22 6.38 5.34
N ASP A 79 -14.01 6.33 4.80
CA ASP A 79 -13.37 7.46 4.11
C ASP A 79 -13.81 7.60 2.64
N LYS A 80 -14.14 6.48 1.98
CA LYS A 80 -14.59 6.43 0.58
C LYS A 80 -15.46 5.19 0.31
N PRO A 81 -16.77 5.26 0.57
CA PRO A 81 -17.69 4.10 0.50
C PRO A 81 -17.75 3.36 -0.84
N GLU A 82 -17.25 3.99 -1.92
CA GLU A 82 -17.22 3.47 -3.29
C GLU A 82 -15.84 2.93 -3.74
N ALA A 83 -14.87 2.86 -2.82
CA ALA A 83 -13.49 2.42 -3.07
C ALA A 83 -13.32 0.93 -3.36
#